data_AF-A0A7J8BKI3-F1
#
_entry.id   AF-A0A7J8BKI3-F1
#
_cell.length_a   1.000
_cell.length_b   1.000
_cell.length_c   1.000
_cell.angle_alpha   90.00
_cell.angle_beta   90.00
_cell.angle_gamma   90.00
#
_symmetry.space_group_name_H-M   'P 1'
#
loop_
_entity.id
_entity.type
_entity.pdbx_description
1 polymer ?
#
loop_
_entity_poly.entity_id
_entity_poly.type
_entity_poly.pdbx_seq_one_letter_code
_entity_poly.pdbx_strand_id
1 'polypeptide(L)'
;MHIGRPGKKDLPARRSDNDDRNTVSGMQRFMGEDLNFHERKKFQQEQNREWSLQQQRERKNARADHKRAEDLYMKTRLQFDETAKQLQNLESATRKAVRAAVQEFNKSQALESAERKSLEKKQEQEDNLAEISNLLRGDLLSENPQQAASSFGPHRVVPDRWKGMTRGQLEQVRLVQKQQVQEKLRIQEEERQRDQEWDWQRVQNARTSVLMERQRRRQQRDLRRALDCSNLGLAREQLLQKKLMKEVCTDHPTEDYFTQFNTRSR
;
A
#
# COMPACT_ATOMS: atom_id res chain seq x y z
N MET A 1 19.34 -131.13 -131.81
CA MET A 1 18.20 -131.58 -130.98
C MET A 1 17.87 -130.47 -129.97
N HIS A 2 16.66 -129.91 -130.06
CA HIS A 2 15.89 -129.10 -129.09
C HIS A 2 16.62 -128.15 -128.11
N ILE A 3 16.45 -126.84 -128.32
CA ILE A 3 16.84 -125.74 -127.42
C ILE A 3 15.63 -125.37 -126.55
N GLY A 4 15.71 -125.60 -125.24
CA GLY A 4 14.67 -125.24 -124.25
C GLY A 4 14.92 -123.87 -123.59
N ARG A 5 13.87 -123.06 -123.47
CA ARG A 5 13.84 -121.71 -122.86
C ARG A 5 13.83 -121.79 -121.32
N PRO A 6 14.74 -121.16 -120.56
CA PRO A 6 14.67 -121.09 -119.10
C PRO A 6 13.76 -119.92 -118.67
N GLY A 7 12.84 -120.16 -117.73
CA GLY A 7 11.98 -119.09 -117.20
C GLY A 7 10.68 -119.51 -116.49
N LYS A 8 10.47 -120.80 -116.17
CA LYS A 8 9.23 -121.27 -115.50
C LYS A 8 9.44 -122.05 -114.19
N LYS A 9 10.63 -122.04 -113.58
CA LYS A 9 10.92 -122.77 -112.32
C LYS A 9 11.63 -121.97 -111.21
N ASP A 10 11.90 -120.68 -111.42
CA ASP A 10 12.60 -119.88 -110.40
C ASP A 10 11.62 -119.26 -109.40
N LEU A 11 11.95 -119.36 -108.11
CA LEU A 11 11.18 -118.75 -107.02
C LEU A 11 11.46 -117.23 -106.98
N PRO A 12 10.47 -116.40 -106.60
CA PRO A 12 10.71 -114.97 -106.44
C PRO A 12 11.82 -114.73 -105.40
N ALA A 13 12.67 -113.74 -105.69
CA ALA A 13 13.87 -113.44 -104.90
C ALA A 13 13.56 -113.05 -103.44
N ARG A 14 12.35 -112.56 -103.15
CA ARG A 14 11.80 -112.30 -101.81
C ARG A 14 10.39 -112.86 -101.73
N ARG A 15 10.10 -113.75 -100.77
CA ARG A 15 8.75 -114.32 -100.54
C ARG A 15 7.99 -113.67 -99.39
N SER A 16 8.68 -113.31 -98.32
CA SER A 16 8.12 -112.58 -97.17
C SER A 16 9.20 -111.72 -96.52
N ASP A 17 8.80 -110.79 -95.65
CA ASP A 17 9.74 -109.91 -94.95
C ASP A 17 10.62 -110.68 -93.96
N ASN A 18 10.11 -111.80 -93.45
CA ASN A 18 10.78 -112.72 -92.55
C ASN A 18 11.21 -114.03 -93.26
N ASP A 19 11.66 -113.95 -94.52
CA ASP A 19 12.28 -115.09 -95.22
C ASP A 19 13.75 -115.21 -94.79
N ASP A 20 14.14 -116.34 -94.19
CA ASP A 20 15.49 -116.61 -93.70
C ASP A 20 16.57 -116.57 -94.80
N ARG A 21 16.16 -116.65 -96.07
CA ARG A 21 17.05 -116.51 -97.24
C ARG A 21 17.49 -115.07 -97.53
N ASN A 22 16.83 -114.08 -96.93
CA ASN A 22 17.16 -112.66 -97.10
C ASN A 22 18.33 -112.27 -96.19
N THR A 23 19.54 -112.67 -96.56
CA THR A 23 20.76 -112.23 -95.87
C THR A 23 21.12 -110.79 -96.24
N VAL A 24 21.90 -110.12 -95.39
CA VAL A 24 22.32 -108.71 -95.57
C VAL A 24 23.03 -108.49 -96.93
N SER A 25 23.74 -109.49 -97.44
CA SER A 25 24.44 -109.43 -98.74
C SER A 25 23.51 -109.55 -99.95
N GLY A 26 22.31 -110.12 -99.79
CA GLY A 26 21.34 -110.29 -100.88
C GLY A 26 20.63 -109.01 -101.29
N MET A 27 20.80 -107.91 -100.52
CA MET A 27 20.16 -106.60 -100.72
C MET A 27 18.63 -106.66 -100.87
N GLN A 28 17.99 -107.75 -100.42
CA GLN A 28 16.55 -107.96 -100.56
C GLN A 28 15.74 -107.29 -99.44
N ARG A 29 16.32 -106.99 -98.27
CA ARG A 29 15.67 -106.34 -97.12
C ARG A 29 16.56 -105.25 -96.54
N PHE A 30 16.03 -104.04 -96.37
CA PHE A 30 16.75 -102.93 -95.73
C PHE A 30 16.12 -102.58 -94.39
N MET A 31 16.92 -102.43 -93.33
CA MET A 31 16.40 -102.04 -92.00
C MET A 31 15.87 -100.60 -91.94
N GLY A 32 16.16 -99.78 -92.95
CA GLY A 32 15.55 -98.46 -93.12
C GLY A 32 14.13 -98.52 -93.71
N GLU A 33 13.70 -99.65 -94.27
CA GLU A 33 12.33 -99.90 -94.70
C GLU A 33 11.47 -100.16 -93.46
N ASP A 34 11.02 -99.08 -92.83
CA ASP A 34 10.16 -99.15 -91.66
C ASP A 34 8.70 -99.44 -92.03
N LEU A 35 8.36 -100.73 -92.04
CA LEU A 35 7.02 -101.20 -92.35
C LEU A 35 5.95 -100.71 -91.34
N ASN A 36 6.36 -100.37 -90.11
CA ASN A 36 5.47 -99.90 -89.04
C ASN A 36 5.43 -98.36 -88.93
N PHE A 37 5.91 -97.64 -89.94
CA PHE A 37 5.97 -96.17 -89.95
C PHE A 37 4.63 -95.51 -89.64
N HIS A 38 3.56 -96.01 -90.27
CA HIS A 38 2.22 -95.46 -90.09
C HIS A 38 1.70 -95.67 -88.66
N GLU A 39 1.93 -96.84 -88.06
CA GLU A 39 1.51 -97.15 -86.68
C GLU A 39 2.31 -96.32 -85.66
N ARG A 40 3.64 -96.22 -85.84
CA ARG A 40 4.49 -95.38 -84.98
C ARG A 40 4.09 -93.91 -85.07
N LYS A 41 3.82 -93.41 -86.28
CA LYS A 41 3.39 -92.03 -86.50
C LYS A 41 2.03 -91.77 -85.85
N LYS A 42 1.09 -92.72 -85.93
CA LYS A 42 -0.21 -92.63 -85.25
C LYS A 42 -0.04 -92.57 -83.73
N PHE A 43 0.77 -93.45 -83.14
CA PHE A 43 1.03 -93.46 -81.70
C PHE A 43 1.71 -92.17 -81.22
N GLN A 44 2.69 -91.65 -81.96
CA GLN A 44 3.31 -90.36 -81.66
C GLN A 44 2.32 -89.19 -81.73
N GLN A 45 1.40 -89.20 -82.70
CA GLN A 45 0.33 -88.19 -82.81
C GLN A 45 -0.64 -88.28 -81.62
N GLU A 46 -1.01 -89.48 -81.20
CA GLU A 46 -1.86 -89.72 -80.03
C GLU A 46 -1.20 -89.23 -78.74
N GLN A 47 0.08 -89.57 -78.50
CA GLN A 47 0.85 -89.05 -77.37
C GLN A 47 0.94 -87.52 -77.36
N ASN A 48 1.29 -86.91 -78.49
CA ASN A 48 1.37 -85.46 -78.61
C ASN A 48 0.02 -84.79 -78.36
N ARG A 49 -1.08 -85.40 -78.80
CA ARG A 49 -2.44 -84.93 -78.53
C ARG A 49 -2.76 -85.01 -77.05
N GLU A 50 -2.46 -86.13 -76.39
CA GLU A 50 -2.72 -86.31 -74.96
C GLU A 50 -1.90 -85.34 -74.10
N TRP A 51 -0.61 -85.18 -74.36
CA TRP A 51 0.24 -84.20 -73.66
C TRP A 51 -0.25 -82.77 -73.88
N SER A 52 -0.64 -82.41 -75.11
CA SER A 52 -1.19 -81.08 -75.39
C SER A 52 -2.49 -80.83 -74.62
N LEU A 53 -3.38 -81.82 -74.55
CA LEU A 53 -4.62 -81.73 -73.78
C LEU A 53 -4.37 -81.63 -72.27
N GLN A 54 -3.40 -82.40 -71.75
CA GLN A 54 -3.00 -82.32 -70.34
C GLN A 54 -2.45 -80.93 -70.01
N GLN A 55 -1.51 -80.42 -70.80
CA GLN A 55 -0.92 -79.09 -70.59
C GLN A 55 -1.98 -77.98 -70.68
N GLN A 56 -2.96 -78.10 -71.59
CA GLN A 56 -4.09 -77.16 -71.68
C GLN A 56 -4.96 -77.20 -70.41
N ARG A 57 -5.25 -78.39 -69.87
CA ARG A 57 -6.03 -78.56 -68.63
C ARG A 57 -5.28 -77.97 -67.43
N GLU A 58 -4.00 -78.29 -67.27
CA GLU A 58 -3.17 -77.77 -66.19
C GLU A 58 -3.08 -76.24 -66.25
N ARG A 59 -2.84 -75.68 -67.44
CA ARG A 59 -2.82 -74.22 -67.64
C ARG A 59 -4.16 -73.57 -67.32
N LYS A 60 -5.28 -74.22 -67.67
CA LYS A 60 -6.63 -73.73 -67.35
C LYS A 60 -6.89 -73.76 -65.85
N ASN A 61 -6.49 -74.83 -65.15
CA ASN A 61 -6.62 -74.95 -63.70
C ASN A 61 -5.75 -73.93 -62.98
N ALA A 62 -4.47 -73.81 -63.35
CA ALA A 62 -3.57 -72.82 -62.77
C ALA A 62 -4.08 -71.37 -62.95
N ARG A 63 -4.66 -71.05 -64.12
CA ARG A 63 -5.31 -69.75 -64.33
C ARG A 63 -6.54 -69.55 -63.45
N ALA A 64 -7.36 -70.59 -63.27
CA ALA A 64 -8.53 -70.51 -62.41
C ALA A 64 -8.14 -70.33 -60.94
N ASP A 65 -7.11 -71.05 -60.47
CA ASP A 65 -6.61 -70.92 -59.11
C ASP A 65 -5.94 -69.58 -58.87
N HIS A 66 -5.18 -69.07 -59.83
CA HIS A 66 -4.61 -67.72 -59.77
C HIS A 66 -5.72 -66.66 -59.65
N LYS A 67 -6.76 -66.73 -60.49
CA LYS A 67 -7.89 -65.81 -60.43
C LYS A 67 -8.63 -65.88 -59.09
N ARG A 68 -8.85 -67.09 -58.55
CA ARG A 68 -9.44 -67.27 -57.21
C ARG A 68 -8.59 -66.63 -56.12
N ALA A 69 -7.27 -66.78 -56.19
CA ALA A 69 -6.35 -66.17 -55.23
C ALA A 69 -6.37 -64.64 -55.33
N GLU A 70 -6.41 -64.08 -56.54
CA GLU A 70 -6.56 -62.64 -56.75
C GLU A 70 -7.90 -62.12 -56.21
N ASP A 71 -9.01 -62.81 -56.48
CA ASP A 71 -10.34 -62.44 -55.98
C ASP A 71 -10.39 -62.44 -54.45
N LEU A 72 -9.77 -63.44 -53.81
CA LEU A 72 -9.63 -63.52 -52.36
C LEU A 72 -8.78 -62.37 -51.81
N TYR A 73 -7.64 -62.08 -52.44
CA TYR A 73 -6.76 -60.98 -52.07
C TYR A 73 -7.46 -59.62 -52.21
N MET A 74 -8.21 -59.41 -53.29
CA MET A 74 -8.99 -58.19 -53.47
C MET A 74 -10.05 -58.05 -52.38
N LYS A 75 -10.75 -59.13 -52.03
CA LYS A 75 -11.75 -59.12 -50.95
C LYS A 75 -11.14 -58.74 -49.60
N THR A 76 -10.02 -59.36 -49.23
CA THR A 76 -9.36 -59.06 -47.94
C THR A 76 -8.83 -57.63 -47.90
N ARG A 77 -8.29 -57.13 -49.02
CA ARG A 77 -7.86 -55.73 -49.13
C ARG A 77 -9.01 -54.75 -48.94
N LEU A 78 -10.15 -54.98 -49.58
CA LEU A 78 -11.34 -54.14 -49.40
C LEU A 78 -11.83 -54.15 -47.96
N GLN A 79 -11.82 -55.31 -47.30
CA GLN A 79 -12.16 -55.41 -45.88
C GLN A 79 -11.22 -54.59 -45.00
N PHE A 80 -9.91 -54.62 -45.28
CA PHE A 80 -8.95 -53.78 -44.54
C PHE A 80 -9.17 -52.28 -44.78
N ASP A 81 -9.50 -51.88 -46.01
CA ASP A 81 -9.79 -50.47 -46.31
C ASP A 81 -11.08 -50.01 -45.58
N GLU A 82 -12.09 -50.88 -45.48
CA GLU A 82 -13.32 -50.61 -44.72
C GLU A 82 -13.07 -50.50 -43.22
N THR A 83 -12.31 -51.45 -42.63
CA THR A 83 -11.98 -51.40 -41.20
C THR A 83 -11.11 -50.20 -40.86
N ALA A 84 -10.16 -49.85 -41.73
CA ALA A 84 -9.33 -48.64 -41.55
C ALA A 84 -10.19 -47.37 -41.54
N LYS A 85 -11.15 -47.25 -42.47
CA LYS A 85 -12.10 -46.11 -42.49
C LYS A 85 -12.94 -46.05 -41.22
N GLN A 86 -13.43 -47.19 -40.74
CA GLN A 86 -14.22 -47.26 -39.50
C GLN A 86 -13.39 -46.80 -38.29
N LEU A 87 -12.15 -47.30 -38.16
CA LEU A 87 -11.24 -46.91 -37.09
C LEU A 87 -10.92 -45.41 -37.12
N GLN A 88 -10.64 -44.86 -38.31
CA GLN A 88 -10.38 -43.42 -38.46
C GLN A 88 -11.61 -42.59 -38.06
N ASN A 89 -12.81 -43.01 -38.44
CA ASN A 89 -14.04 -42.32 -38.06
C ASN A 89 -14.24 -42.33 -36.54
N LEU A 90 -14.05 -43.49 -35.89
CA LEU A 90 -14.13 -43.63 -34.44
C LEU A 90 -13.09 -42.76 -33.72
N GLU A 91 -11.83 -42.78 -34.16
CA GLU A 91 -10.77 -41.93 -33.61
C GLU A 91 -11.12 -40.44 -33.76
N SER A 92 -11.65 -40.03 -34.92
CA SER A 92 -12.04 -38.64 -35.14
C SER A 92 -13.20 -38.22 -34.23
N ALA A 93 -14.15 -39.12 -33.97
CA ALA A 93 -15.29 -38.88 -33.10
C ALA A 93 -14.85 -38.78 -31.63
N THR A 94 -13.99 -39.69 -31.16
CA THR A 94 -13.46 -39.65 -29.79
C THR A 94 -12.62 -38.40 -29.55
N ARG A 95 -11.75 -38.02 -30.50
CA ARG A 95 -10.98 -36.76 -30.43
C ARG A 95 -11.87 -35.53 -30.34
N LYS A 96 -12.95 -35.48 -31.13
CA LYS A 96 -13.93 -34.39 -31.06
C LYS A 96 -14.64 -34.35 -29.72
N ALA A 97 -15.07 -35.50 -29.19
CA ALA A 97 -15.73 -35.59 -27.89
C ALA A 97 -14.80 -35.13 -26.75
N VAL A 98 -13.54 -35.58 -26.74
CA VAL A 98 -12.53 -35.15 -25.75
C VAL A 98 -12.28 -33.65 -25.86
N ARG A 99 -12.11 -33.11 -27.07
CA ARG A 99 -11.93 -31.67 -27.27
C ARG A 99 -13.12 -30.86 -26.75
N ALA A 100 -14.35 -31.31 -27.01
CA ALA A 100 -15.55 -30.65 -26.53
C ALA A 100 -15.63 -30.67 -24.99
N ALA A 101 -15.32 -31.80 -24.35
CA ALA A 101 -15.30 -31.92 -22.89
C ALA A 101 -14.24 -31.00 -22.26
N VAL A 102 -13.03 -30.95 -22.82
CA VAL A 102 -11.96 -30.05 -22.35
C VAL A 102 -12.35 -28.59 -22.56
N GLN A 103 -12.96 -28.24 -23.69
CA GLN A 103 -13.43 -26.89 -23.94
C GLN A 103 -14.47 -26.47 -22.90
N GLU A 104 -15.42 -27.34 -22.57
CA GLU A 104 -16.45 -27.03 -21.59
C GLU A 104 -15.88 -26.90 -20.17
N PHE A 105 -14.94 -27.78 -19.78
CA PHE A 105 -14.20 -27.65 -18.53
C PHE A 105 -13.42 -26.33 -18.43
N ASN A 106 -12.73 -25.93 -19.49
CA ASN A 106 -11.99 -24.67 -19.51
C ASN A 106 -12.92 -23.46 -19.39
N LYS A 107 -14.12 -23.52 -20.00
CA LYS A 107 -15.14 -22.48 -19.84
C LYS A 107 -15.65 -22.41 -18.41
N SER A 108 -16.01 -23.55 -17.80
CA SER A 108 -16.48 -23.57 -16.41
C SER A 108 -15.41 -23.05 -15.45
N GLN A 109 -14.15 -23.43 -15.65
CA GLN A 109 -13.03 -22.94 -14.86
C GLN A 109 -12.81 -21.42 -15.03
N ALA A 110 -12.97 -20.90 -16.25
CA ALA A 110 -12.88 -19.47 -16.51
C ALA A 110 -14.00 -18.67 -15.81
N LEU A 111 -15.23 -19.21 -15.82
CA LEU A 111 -16.37 -18.62 -15.11
C LEU A 111 -16.14 -18.61 -13.59
N GLU A 112 -15.75 -19.76 -13.02
CA GLU A 112 -15.43 -19.88 -11.59
C GLU A 112 -14.32 -18.89 -11.18
N SER A 113 -13.26 -18.78 -11.98
CA SER A 113 -12.17 -17.83 -11.74
C SER A 113 -12.65 -16.38 -11.80
N ALA A 114 -13.54 -16.04 -12.74
CA ALA A 114 -14.11 -14.71 -12.86
C ALA A 114 -15.02 -14.36 -11.67
N GLU A 115 -15.85 -15.30 -11.23
CA GLU A 115 -16.70 -15.15 -10.04
C GLU A 115 -15.86 -14.97 -8.78
N ARG A 116 -14.84 -15.80 -8.58
CA ARG A 116 -13.90 -15.68 -7.46
C ARG A 116 -13.24 -14.30 -7.43
N LYS A 117 -12.73 -13.81 -8.56
CA LYS A 117 -12.15 -12.47 -8.68
C LYS A 117 -13.17 -11.38 -8.40
N SER A 118 -14.43 -11.55 -8.80
CA SER A 118 -15.48 -10.58 -8.49
C SER A 118 -15.80 -10.56 -7.00
N LEU A 119 -15.80 -11.71 -6.33
CA LEU A 119 -16.02 -11.80 -4.89
C LEU A 119 -14.86 -11.18 -4.11
N GLU A 120 -13.62 -11.49 -4.50
CA GLU A 120 -12.41 -10.91 -3.91
C GLU A 120 -12.40 -9.39 -4.03
N LYS A 121 -12.76 -8.84 -5.20
CA LYS A 121 -12.90 -7.39 -5.38
C LYS A 121 -13.98 -6.77 -4.51
N LYS A 122 -15.11 -7.46 -4.31
CA LYS A 122 -16.18 -6.97 -3.41
C LYS A 122 -15.70 -6.96 -1.96
N GLN A 123 -15.03 -8.02 -1.53
CA GLN A 123 -14.43 -8.11 -0.19
C GLN A 123 -13.40 -7.00 0.02
N GLU A 124 -12.48 -6.80 -0.94
CA GLU A 124 -11.51 -5.72 -0.90
C GLU A 124 -12.19 -4.34 -0.81
N GLN A 125 -13.28 -4.12 -1.55
CA GLN A 125 -14.06 -2.88 -1.46
C GLN A 125 -14.71 -2.71 -0.08
N GLU A 126 -15.29 -3.78 0.48
CA GLU A 126 -15.89 -3.78 1.82
C GLU A 126 -14.84 -3.50 2.90
N ASP A 127 -13.67 -4.15 2.81
CA ASP A 127 -12.54 -3.95 3.72
C ASP A 127 -11.99 -2.52 3.64
N ASN A 128 -11.81 -1.99 2.42
CA ASN A 128 -11.39 -0.61 2.20
C ASN A 128 -12.40 0.38 2.80
N LEU A 129 -13.70 0.15 2.60
CA LEU A 129 -14.74 1.00 3.19
C LEU A 129 -14.77 0.90 4.72
N ALA A 130 -14.56 -0.30 5.27
CA ALA A 130 -14.47 -0.50 6.70
C ALA A 130 -13.25 0.22 7.29
N GLU A 131 -12.08 0.13 6.63
CA GLU A 131 -10.87 0.86 7.01
C GLU A 131 -11.11 2.37 7.00
N ILE A 132 -11.63 2.92 5.90
CA ILE A 132 -11.93 4.36 5.79
C ILE A 132 -12.91 4.78 6.90
N SER A 133 -13.97 4.01 7.11
CA SER A 133 -14.96 4.30 8.17
C SER A 133 -14.35 4.24 9.57
N ASN A 134 -13.44 3.31 9.82
CA ASN A 134 -12.73 3.18 11.10
C ASN A 134 -11.74 4.33 11.31
N LEU A 135 -11.01 4.74 10.27
CA LEU A 135 -10.10 5.89 10.33
C LEU A 135 -10.87 7.19 10.57
N LEU A 136 -11.97 7.42 9.85
CA LEU A 136 -12.81 8.60 10.00
C LEU A 136 -13.43 8.68 11.41
N ARG A 137 -13.84 7.55 11.97
CA ARG A 137 -14.35 7.46 13.36
C ARG A 137 -13.24 7.42 14.40
N GLY A 138 -12.00 7.21 13.98
CA GLY A 138 -10.85 7.13 14.85
C GLY A 138 -10.55 8.46 15.52
N ASP A 139 -9.98 8.40 16.71
CA ASP A 139 -9.66 9.59 17.50
C ASP A 139 -8.53 10.45 16.88
N LEU A 140 -7.73 9.87 15.98
CA LEU A 140 -6.64 10.57 15.29
C LEU A 140 -7.20 11.63 14.33
N LEU A 141 -8.09 11.25 13.41
CA LEU A 141 -8.65 12.16 12.41
C LEU A 141 -9.75 13.07 12.96
N SER A 142 -10.53 12.58 13.94
CA SER A 142 -11.55 13.39 14.61
C SER A 142 -10.96 14.36 15.65
N GLU A 143 -9.66 14.27 15.89
CA GLU A 143 -8.90 15.03 16.88
C GLU A 143 -9.57 15.08 18.27
N ASN A 144 -10.19 13.99 18.70
CA ASN A 144 -10.99 13.94 19.92
C ASN A 144 -10.21 14.47 21.15
N PRO A 145 -10.70 15.53 21.85
CA PRO A 145 -10.01 16.11 23.01
C PRO A 145 -9.98 15.17 24.22
N GLN A 146 -10.85 14.16 24.26
CA GLN A 146 -10.88 13.17 25.34
C GLN A 146 -9.63 12.30 25.38
N GLN A 147 -8.87 12.19 24.28
CA GLN A 147 -7.58 11.48 24.26
C GLN A 147 -6.56 12.01 25.27
N ALA A 148 -6.70 13.28 25.64
CA ALA A 148 -5.81 13.93 26.59
C ALA A 148 -6.16 13.54 28.04
N ALA A 149 -7.37 13.03 28.31
CA ALA A 149 -7.81 12.67 29.66
C ALA A 149 -6.90 11.59 30.26
N SER A 150 -6.37 11.86 31.45
CA SER A 150 -5.52 10.91 32.17
C SER A 150 -6.37 9.89 32.92
N SER A 151 -5.98 8.62 32.86
CA SER A 151 -6.56 7.56 33.70
C SER A 151 -6.34 7.80 35.20
N PHE A 152 -5.33 8.60 35.57
CA PHE A 152 -5.03 8.93 36.97
C PHE A 152 -5.90 10.06 37.54
N GLY A 153 -6.85 10.59 36.77
CA GLY A 153 -7.91 11.46 37.27
C GLY A 153 -8.16 12.72 36.43
N PRO A 154 -9.31 13.40 36.65
CA PRO A 154 -9.80 14.46 35.75
C PRO A 154 -8.94 15.74 35.71
N HIS A 155 -8.13 15.97 36.73
CA HIS A 155 -7.27 17.16 36.85
C HIS A 155 -5.91 16.98 36.16
N ARG A 156 -5.57 15.75 35.75
CA ARG A 156 -4.34 15.45 35.02
C ARG A 156 -4.65 15.23 33.56
N VAL A 157 -3.72 15.66 32.72
CA VAL A 157 -3.82 15.51 31.27
C VAL A 157 -2.51 14.91 30.77
N VAL A 158 -2.62 14.04 29.77
CA VAL A 158 -1.47 13.40 29.12
C VAL A 158 -0.75 14.45 28.27
N PRO A 159 0.51 14.81 28.57
CA PRO A 159 1.20 15.92 27.91
C PRO A 159 1.28 15.74 26.38
N ASP A 160 1.60 14.53 25.92
CA ASP A 160 1.80 14.23 24.49
C ASP A 160 0.52 14.36 23.65
N ARG A 161 -0.65 14.30 24.30
CA ARG A 161 -1.97 14.33 23.65
C ARG A 161 -2.74 15.61 23.93
N TRP A 162 -2.09 16.59 24.57
CA TRP A 162 -2.72 17.86 24.91
C TRP A 162 -2.95 18.72 23.66
N LYS A 163 -4.21 19.08 23.39
CA LYS A 163 -4.62 19.86 22.20
C LYS A 163 -5.15 21.26 22.53
N GLY A 164 -4.90 21.76 23.73
CA GLY A 164 -5.39 23.06 24.20
C GLY A 164 -6.50 22.96 25.26
N MET A 165 -6.94 24.12 25.75
CA MET A 165 -8.01 24.22 26.74
C MET A 165 -9.39 24.06 26.10
N THR A 166 -10.33 23.48 26.85
CA THR A 166 -11.73 23.36 26.42
C THR A 166 -12.38 24.73 26.28
N ARG A 167 -13.35 24.88 25.36
CA ARG A 167 -14.10 26.14 25.18
C ARG A 167 -14.67 26.69 26.48
N GLY A 168 -15.27 25.83 27.32
CA GLY A 168 -15.79 26.22 28.62
C GLY A 168 -14.72 26.76 29.60
N GLN A 169 -13.50 26.23 29.56
CA GLN A 169 -12.39 26.76 30.37
C GLN A 169 -11.94 28.14 29.86
N LEU A 170 -11.84 28.31 28.53
CA LEU A 170 -11.52 29.60 27.93
C LEU A 170 -12.58 30.67 28.24
N GLU A 171 -13.86 30.29 28.26
CA GLU A 171 -14.97 31.16 28.66
C GLU A 171 -14.87 31.59 30.13
N GLN A 172 -14.52 30.66 31.03
CA GLN A 172 -14.28 30.98 32.43
C GLN A 172 -13.12 31.97 32.60
N VAL A 173 -12.00 31.76 31.89
CA VAL A 173 -10.88 32.70 31.90
C VAL A 173 -11.31 34.08 31.43
N ARG A 174 -12.08 34.17 30.35
CA ARG A 174 -12.62 35.46 29.85
C ARG A 174 -13.55 36.11 30.87
N LEU A 175 -14.35 35.34 31.59
CA LEU A 175 -15.22 35.86 32.65
C LEU A 175 -14.40 36.46 33.79
N VAL A 176 -13.39 35.73 34.27
CA VAL A 176 -12.50 36.19 35.34
C VAL A 176 -11.74 37.45 34.91
N GLN A 177 -11.25 37.52 33.67
CA GLN A 177 -10.60 38.72 33.14
C GLN A 177 -11.53 39.94 33.16
N LYS A 178 -12.80 39.77 32.78
CA LYS A 178 -13.79 40.86 32.86
C LYS A 178 -14.00 41.32 34.31
N GLN A 179 -14.09 40.39 35.26
CA GLN A 179 -14.20 40.72 36.68
C GLN A 179 -12.96 41.48 37.19
N GLN A 180 -11.75 41.06 36.78
CA GLN A 180 -10.51 41.75 37.14
C GLN A 180 -10.46 43.19 36.61
N VAL A 181 -10.95 43.42 35.39
CA VAL A 181 -11.04 44.79 34.83
C VAL A 181 -12.00 45.64 35.66
N GLN A 182 -13.17 45.11 36.03
CA GLN A 182 -14.14 45.82 36.86
C GLN A 182 -13.59 46.15 38.25
N GLU A 183 -12.92 45.18 38.89
CA GLU A 183 -12.32 45.39 40.21
C GLU A 183 -11.20 46.43 40.16
N LYS A 184 -10.36 46.40 39.11
CA LYS A 184 -9.31 47.39 38.92
C LYS A 184 -9.88 48.81 38.75
N LEU A 185 -10.97 48.96 37.98
CA LEU A 185 -11.66 50.24 37.83
C LEU A 185 -12.22 50.74 39.17
N ARG A 186 -12.78 49.84 39.98
CA ARG A 186 -13.27 50.17 41.32
C ARG A 186 -12.15 50.65 42.24
N ILE A 187 -11.01 49.96 42.26
CA ILE A 187 -9.86 50.36 43.08
C ILE A 187 -9.32 51.72 42.66
N GLN A 188 -9.23 51.99 41.34
CA GLN A 188 -8.81 53.30 40.83
C GLN A 188 -9.76 54.43 41.26
N GLU A 189 -11.06 54.15 41.29
CA GLU A 189 -12.06 55.08 41.77
C GLU A 189 -11.89 55.39 43.27
N GLU A 190 -11.69 54.34 44.09
CA GLU A 190 -11.45 54.47 45.53
C GLU A 190 -10.12 55.17 45.85
N GLU A 191 -9.07 54.96 45.05
CA GLU A 191 -7.79 55.68 45.14
C GLU A 191 -7.96 57.16 44.81
N ARG A 192 -8.66 57.47 43.72
CA ARG A 192 -8.98 58.86 43.33
C ARG A 192 -9.74 59.61 44.42
N GLN A 193 -10.69 58.95 45.09
CA GLN A 193 -11.43 59.55 46.21
C GLN A 193 -10.51 59.81 47.41
N ARG A 194 -9.66 58.84 47.77
CA ARG A 194 -8.68 59.00 48.85
C ARG A 194 -7.69 60.13 48.58
N ASP A 195 -7.16 60.23 47.37
CA ASP A 195 -6.24 61.31 46.99
C ASP A 195 -6.90 62.69 47.10
N GLN A 196 -8.17 62.80 46.70
CA GLN A 196 -8.95 64.03 46.87
C GLN A 196 -9.14 64.39 48.34
N GLU A 197 -9.44 63.41 49.20
CA GLU A 197 -9.54 63.61 50.65
C GLU A 197 -8.21 64.06 51.26
N TRP A 198 -7.11 63.41 50.89
CA TRP A 198 -5.76 63.77 51.34
C TRP A 198 -5.35 65.18 50.91
N ASP A 199 -5.63 65.56 49.67
CA ASP A 199 -5.35 66.90 49.17
C ASP A 199 -6.21 67.96 49.85
N TRP A 200 -7.48 67.65 50.12
CA TRP A 200 -8.34 68.53 50.91
C TRP A 200 -7.79 68.73 52.33
N GLN A 201 -7.42 67.65 53.01
CA GLN A 201 -6.81 67.71 54.35
C GLN A 201 -5.50 68.51 54.34
N ARG A 202 -4.65 68.30 53.32
CA ARG A 202 -3.40 69.05 53.13
C ARG A 202 -3.66 70.55 53.02
N VAL A 203 -4.62 70.96 52.20
CA VAL A 203 -5.00 72.36 52.01
C VAL A 203 -5.55 72.96 53.31
N GLN A 204 -6.39 72.25 54.05
CA GLN A 204 -6.90 72.73 55.34
C GLN A 204 -5.79 72.86 56.38
N ASN A 205 -4.90 71.87 56.48
CA ASN A 205 -3.75 71.91 57.39
C ASN A 205 -2.78 73.05 57.06
N ALA A 206 -2.55 73.33 55.78
CA ALA A 206 -1.74 74.47 55.36
C ALA A 206 -2.41 75.80 55.78
N ARG A 207 -3.73 75.93 55.60
CA ARG A 207 -4.49 77.11 56.03
C ARG A 207 -4.44 77.31 57.55
N THR A 208 -4.66 76.27 58.33
CA THR A 208 -4.60 76.33 59.80
C THR A 208 -3.20 76.67 60.29
N SER A 209 -2.15 76.09 59.69
CA SER A 209 -0.75 76.41 59.98
C SER A 209 -0.45 77.90 59.77
N VAL A 210 -0.85 78.47 58.62
CA VAL A 210 -0.67 79.91 58.33
C VAL A 210 -1.43 80.78 59.34
N LEU A 211 -2.65 80.40 59.73
CA LEU A 211 -3.41 81.12 60.75
C LEU A 211 -2.72 81.09 62.12
N MET A 212 -2.20 79.93 62.53
CA MET A 212 -1.46 79.76 63.78
C MET A 212 -0.14 80.54 63.76
N GLU A 213 0.58 80.56 62.63
CA GLU A 213 1.80 81.35 62.48
C GLU A 213 1.51 82.85 62.61
N ARG A 214 0.44 83.34 61.98
CA ARG A 214 0.01 84.74 62.11
C ARG A 214 -0.35 85.09 63.56
N GLN A 215 -1.04 84.19 64.27
CA GLN A 215 -1.38 84.39 65.67
C GLN A 215 -0.12 84.44 66.56
N ARG A 216 0.83 83.53 66.33
CA ARG A 216 2.13 83.52 67.03
C ARG A 216 2.91 84.81 66.78
N ARG A 217 2.96 85.29 65.53
CA ARG A 217 3.60 86.58 65.19
C ARG A 217 2.93 87.76 65.90
N ARG A 218 1.60 87.78 66.05
CA ARG A 218 0.88 88.80 66.83
C ARG A 218 1.28 88.75 68.31
N GLN A 219 1.20 87.58 68.93
CA GLN A 219 1.59 87.38 70.34
C GLN A 219 3.05 87.78 70.59
N GLN A 220 3.97 87.40 69.70
CA GLN A 220 5.38 87.76 69.81
C GLN A 220 5.59 89.27 69.70
N ARG A 221 4.83 89.95 68.84
CA ARG A 221 4.84 91.42 68.75
C ARG A 221 4.33 92.07 70.03
N ASP A 222 3.28 91.54 70.63
CA ASP A 222 2.71 92.07 71.87
C ASP A 222 3.63 91.83 73.07
N LEU A 223 4.24 90.65 73.17
CA LEU A 223 5.30 90.35 74.14
C LEU A 223 6.50 91.28 73.98
N ARG A 224 6.93 91.54 72.74
CA ARG A 224 8.04 92.46 72.48
C ARG A 224 7.71 93.89 72.90
N ARG A 225 6.49 94.37 72.60
CA ARG A 225 6.01 95.66 73.10
C ARG A 225 5.98 95.74 74.63
N ALA A 226 5.51 94.68 75.31
CA ALA A 226 5.50 94.62 76.77
C ALA A 226 6.91 94.67 77.36
N LEU A 227 7.86 93.90 76.78
CA LEU A 227 9.27 93.95 77.15
C LEU A 227 9.88 95.34 76.92
N ASP A 228 9.59 95.97 75.77
CA ASP A 228 10.05 97.33 75.46
C ASP A 228 9.52 98.35 76.48
N CYS A 229 8.25 98.24 76.89
CA CYS A 229 7.66 99.07 77.95
C CYS A 229 8.32 98.85 79.32
N SER A 230 8.52 97.60 79.74
CA SER A 230 9.23 97.28 80.99
C SER A 230 10.67 97.79 80.98
N ASN A 231 11.40 97.61 79.87
CA ASN A 231 12.75 98.12 79.71
C ASN A 231 12.81 99.65 79.80
N LEU A 232 11.80 100.35 79.24
CA LEU A 232 11.70 101.81 79.33
C LEU A 232 11.45 102.27 80.78
N GLY A 233 10.62 101.55 81.53
CA GLY A 233 10.44 101.76 82.98
C GLY A 233 11.74 101.56 83.75
N LEU A 234 12.41 100.42 83.55
CA LEU A 234 13.69 100.09 84.18
C LEU A 234 14.78 101.14 83.87
N ALA A 235 14.83 101.65 82.64
CA ALA A 235 15.77 102.69 82.22
C ALA A 235 15.50 104.03 82.94
N ARG A 236 14.23 104.40 83.17
CA ARG A 236 13.85 105.58 83.96
C ARG A 236 14.26 105.42 85.42
N GLU A 237 14.00 104.25 86.01
CA GLU A 237 14.41 103.94 87.39
C GLU A 237 15.93 103.98 87.56
N GLN A 238 16.69 103.40 86.64
CA GLN A 238 18.16 103.50 86.64
C GLN A 238 18.66 104.94 86.51
N LEU A 239 18.01 105.76 85.68
CA LEU A 239 18.33 107.20 85.57
C LEU A 239 18.06 107.94 86.88
N LEU A 240 16.93 107.66 87.54
CA LEU A 240 16.57 108.25 88.83
C LEU A 240 17.50 107.79 89.95
N GLN A 241 17.84 106.51 90.04
CA GLN A 241 18.84 106.00 90.97
C GLN A 241 20.21 106.64 90.74
N LYS A 242 20.66 106.81 89.49
CA LYS A 242 21.90 107.53 89.18
C LYS A 242 21.86 109.00 89.60
N LYS A 243 20.69 109.66 89.55
CA LYS A 243 20.52 111.03 90.07
C LYS A 243 20.56 111.05 91.60
N LEU A 244 19.80 110.19 92.28
CA LEU A 244 19.80 110.07 93.74
C LEU A 244 21.18 109.70 94.30
N MET A 245 21.89 108.76 93.67
CA MET A 245 23.27 108.41 94.06
C MET A 245 24.23 109.59 93.91
N LYS A 246 24.05 110.45 92.90
CA LYS A 246 24.83 111.69 92.76
C LYS A 246 24.51 112.71 93.84
N GLU A 247 23.26 112.77 94.31
CA GLU A 247 22.82 113.69 95.38
C GLU A 247 23.21 113.20 96.79
N VAL A 248 23.24 111.88 97.03
CA VAL A 248 23.68 111.28 98.31
C VAL A 248 25.20 111.30 98.47
N CYS A 249 25.95 111.33 97.36
CA CYS A 249 27.41 111.38 97.35
C CYS A 249 27.93 112.83 97.22
N THR A 250 27.27 113.79 97.87
CA THR A 250 27.80 115.14 98.08
C THR A 250 28.17 115.33 99.56
N ASP A 251 29.43 115.09 99.87
CA ASP A 251 29.99 115.31 101.21
C ASP A 251 30.08 116.81 101.48
N HIS A 252 29.09 117.35 102.20
CA HIS A 252 29.17 118.70 102.77
C HIS A 252 29.83 118.58 104.15
N PRO A 253 30.96 119.26 104.41
CA PRO A 253 31.57 119.25 105.73
C PRO A 253 30.63 119.91 106.74
N THR A 254 30.23 119.18 107.77
CA THR A 254 29.40 119.67 108.88
C THR A 254 30.09 120.81 109.62
N GLU A 255 29.37 121.84 110.09
CA GLU A 255 29.95 123.02 110.77
C GLU A 255 30.86 122.66 111.97
N ASP A 256 30.65 121.51 112.60
CA ASP A 256 31.52 120.93 113.64
C ASP A 256 32.96 120.63 113.15
N TYR A 257 33.16 120.47 111.84
CA TYR A 257 34.48 120.28 111.23
C TYR A 257 35.33 121.56 111.29
N PHE A 258 34.70 122.74 111.14
CA PHE A 258 35.41 124.02 111.11
C PHE A 258 35.65 124.62 112.51
N THR A 259 34.86 124.23 113.52
CA THR A 259 35.04 124.68 114.91
C THR A 259 36.16 123.95 115.66
N GLN A 260 36.74 122.89 115.07
CA GLN A 260 37.90 122.18 115.62
C GLN A 260 39.24 122.89 115.40
N PHE A 261 39.33 123.85 114.47
CA PHE A 261 40.56 124.56 114.16
C PHE A 261 40.62 125.91 114.91
N ASN A 262 41.74 126.20 115.59
CA ASN A 262 42.08 127.48 116.24
C ASN A 262 41.34 127.88 117.55
N THR A 263 40.94 126.94 118.41
CA THR A 263 40.35 127.22 119.74
C THR A 263 41.35 127.22 120.93
N ARG A 264 42.66 127.18 120.65
CA ARG A 264 43.74 127.42 121.63
C ARG A 264 44.68 128.51 121.12
N SER A 265 44.90 129.54 121.93
CA SER A 265 45.73 130.70 121.61
C SER A 265 47.21 130.38 121.53
N ARG A 266 47.82 130.85 120.44
CA ARG A 266 48.99 131.70 120.51
C ARG A 266 48.57 133.11 120.11
#